data_AF-A0A078GWI5-F1
#
_entry.id   AF-A0A078GWI5-F1
#
_cell.length_a   1.000
_cell.length_b   1.000
_cell.length_c   1.000
_cell.angle_alpha   90.00
_cell.angle_beta   90.00
_cell.angle_gamma   90.00
#
_symmetry.space_group_name_H-M   'P 1'
#
loop_
_entity.id
_entity.type
_entity.pdbx_description
1 polymer ?
#
loop_
_entity_poly.entity_id
_entity_poly.type
_entity_poly.pdbx_seq_one_letter_code
_entity_poly.pdbx_strand_id
1 'polypeptide(L)'
;MIMNGLYVVNKEGRVVACKSACLAFDNDRFCCRNAYGTPEKCKRTTYSMLFKEACPSYYSYAYDTPPPLVTCSAKEYIITFCPSNWGHSST
;
A
#
# COMPACT_ATOMS: atom_id res chain seq x y z
N MET A 1 -6.62 -7.19 17.38
CA MET A 1 -5.14 -7.15 17.39
C MET A 1 -4.71 -5.80 16.82
N ILE A 2 -4.14 -4.92 17.63
CA ILE A 2 -3.79 -3.55 17.21
C ILE A 2 -2.37 -3.58 16.60
N MET A 3 -2.26 -3.15 15.34
CA MET A 3 -1.06 -3.25 14.50
C MET A 3 -0.11 -2.06 14.73
N ASN A 4 0.33 -1.84 15.98
CA ASN A 4 1.20 -0.72 16.35
C ASN A 4 2.56 -0.70 15.62
N GLY A 5 2.96 -1.78 14.95
CA GLY A 5 4.24 -1.88 14.24
C GLY A 5 4.36 -1.01 12.98
N LEU A 6 3.25 -0.48 12.44
CA LEU A 6 3.29 0.31 11.19
C LEU A 6 3.27 1.82 11.40
N TYR A 7 2.80 2.30 12.55
CA TYR A 7 2.60 3.73 12.74
C TYR A 7 3.93 4.49 12.79
N VAL A 8 3.95 5.63 12.09
CA VAL A 8 4.98 6.66 12.28
C VAL A 8 4.35 7.76 13.11
N VAL A 9 4.91 8.02 14.29
CA VAL A 9 4.42 9.04 15.22
C VAL A 9 5.34 10.25 15.26
N ASN A 10 4.75 11.46 15.36
CA ASN A 10 5.51 12.68 15.58
C ASN A 10 5.85 12.89 17.07
N LYS A 11 6.51 13.99 17.41
CA LYS A 11 6.89 14.35 18.79
C LYS A 11 5.69 14.54 19.72
N GLU A 12 4.49 14.76 19.18
CA GLU A 12 3.23 14.95 19.92
C GLU A 12 2.46 13.63 20.10
N GLY A 13 3.01 12.50 19.63
CA GLY A 13 2.35 11.19 19.69
C GLY A 13 1.26 10.99 18.64
N ARG A 14 1.12 11.88 17.66
CA ARG A 14 0.14 11.75 16.57
C ARG A 14 0.71 10.88 15.45
N VAL A 15 -0.12 9.98 14.91
CA VAL A 15 0.23 9.19 13.72
C VAL A 15 0.26 10.13 12.51
N VAL A 16 1.41 10.19 11.82
CA VAL A 16 1.64 11.06 10.65
C VAL A 16 1.91 10.29 9.37
N ALA A 17 2.20 8.98 9.46
CA ALA A 17 2.34 8.10 8.31
C ALA A 17 2.15 6.63 8.72
N CYS A 18 2.05 5.75 7.72
CA CYS A 18 1.97 4.30 7.91
C CYS A 18 3.09 3.63 7.08
N LYS A 19 3.94 2.84 7.73
CA LYS A 19 4.97 2.03 7.06
C LYS A 19 4.32 0.86 6.34
N SER A 20 4.89 0.46 5.20
CA SER A 20 4.62 -0.88 4.67
C SER A 20 5.19 -1.95 5.61
N ALA A 21 4.67 -3.18 5.53
CA ALA A 21 5.21 -4.28 6.33
C ALA A 21 6.68 -4.58 6.01
N CYS A 22 7.09 -4.43 4.76
CA CYS A 22 8.50 -4.56 4.38
C CYS A 22 9.36 -3.53 5.13
N LEU A 23 8.96 -2.26 5.12
CA LEU A 23 9.71 -1.20 5.79
C LEU A 23 9.70 -1.33 7.32
N ALA A 24 8.61 -1.87 7.89
CA ALA A 24 8.48 -2.04 9.33
C ALA A 24 9.30 -3.22 9.88
N PHE A 25 9.39 -4.33 9.12
CA PHE A 25 9.90 -5.60 9.65
C PHE A 25 11.09 -6.18 8.89
N ASP A 26 11.46 -5.61 7.74
CA ASP A 26 12.54 -6.07 6.85
C ASP A 26 12.54 -7.59 6.59
N ASN A 27 11.34 -8.17 6.50
CA ASN A 27 11.16 -9.60 6.28
C ASN A 27 10.97 -9.89 4.79
N ASP A 28 11.70 -10.88 4.26
CA ASP A 28 11.66 -11.25 2.85
C ASP A 28 10.26 -11.62 2.35
N ARG A 29 9.38 -12.15 3.20
CA ARG A 29 7.99 -12.45 2.86
C ARG A 29 7.17 -11.18 2.65
N PHE A 30 7.45 -10.11 3.38
CA PHE A 30 6.78 -8.82 3.20
C PHE A 30 7.41 -7.98 2.09
N CYS A 31 8.71 -8.15 1.86
CA CYS A 31 9.47 -7.45 0.84
C CYS A 31 9.47 -8.15 -0.52
N CYS A 32 8.94 -9.38 -0.60
CA CYS A 32 9.00 -10.21 -1.80
C CYS A 32 10.43 -10.40 -2.35
N ARG A 33 11.37 -10.77 -1.47
CA ARG A 33 12.79 -11.00 -1.82
C ARG A 33 13.14 -12.48 -1.69
N ASN A 34 14.30 -12.87 -2.24
CA ASN A 34 14.89 -14.21 -2.08
C ASN A 34 13.90 -15.32 -2.44
N ALA A 35 13.58 -16.21 -1.49
CA ALA A 35 12.61 -17.30 -1.69
C ALA A 35 11.20 -16.81 -2.05
N TYR A 36 10.89 -15.53 -1.82
CA TYR A 36 9.63 -14.88 -2.17
C TYR A 36 9.77 -13.93 -3.37
N GLY A 37 10.85 -14.00 -4.14
CA GLY A 37 11.11 -13.12 -5.29
C GLY A 37 10.28 -13.41 -6.55
N THR A 38 9.17 -14.15 -6.44
CA THR A 38 8.25 -14.39 -7.56
C THR A 38 6.80 -14.20 -7.12
N PRO A 39 5.88 -13.83 -8.03
CA PRO A 39 4.45 -13.65 -7.72
C PRO A 39 3.80 -14.92 -7.15
N GLU A 40 4.26 -16.09 -7.57
CA GLU A 40 3.73 -17.37 -7.09
C GLU A 40 4.08 -17.58 -5.62
N LYS A 41 5.25 -17.11 -5.18
CA LYS A 41 5.77 -17.34 -3.83
C LYS A 41 5.46 -16.19 -2.88
N CYS A 42 5.45 -14.94 -3.32
CA CYS A 42 5.06 -13.81 -2.47
C CYS A 42 3.54 -13.64 -2.45
N LYS A 43 2.90 -14.15 -1.40
CA LYS A 43 1.45 -14.03 -1.23
C LYS A 43 1.07 -12.78 -0.46
N ARG A 44 -0.14 -12.27 -0.71
CA ARG A 44 -0.81 -11.27 0.13
C ARG A 44 -0.74 -11.65 1.61
N THR A 45 -0.62 -10.64 2.47
CA THR A 45 -0.52 -10.80 3.93
C THR A 45 -1.58 -9.95 4.61
N THR A 46 -1.80 -10.16 5.92
CA THR A 46 -2.72 -9.32 6.71
C THR A 46 -2.37 -7.84 6.59
N TYR A 47 -1.08 -7.50 6.52
CA TYR A 47 -0.63 -6.13 6.34
C TYR A 47 -1.00 -5.57 4.96
N SER A 48 -0.76 -6.31 3.87
CA SER A 48 -1.10 -5.82 2.53
C SER A 48 -2.63 -5.69 2.35
N MET A 49 -3.40 -6.58 2.96
CA MET A 49 -4.88 -6.49 2.93
C MET A 49 -5.39 -5.20 3.57
N LEU A 50 -4.79 -4.75 4.67
CA LEU A 50 -5.16 -3.50 5.32
C LEU A 50 -5.01 -2.29 4.38
N PHE A 51 -3.91 -2.21 3.63
CA PHE A 51 -3.73 -1.14 2.64
C PHE A 51 -4.71 -1.28 1.47
N LYS A 52 -5.02 -2.52 1.05
CA LYS A 52 -5.96 -2.78 -0.04
C LYS A 52 -7.40 -2.39 0.32
N GLU A 53 -7.84 -2.66 1.53
CA GLU A 53 -9.16 -2.28 2.02
C GLU A 53 -9.32 -0.76 2.11
N ALA A 54 -8.27 -0.06 2.56
CA ALA A 54 -8.28 1.41 2.60
C ALA A 54 -8.21 2.06 1.21
N CYS A 55 -7.49 1.45 0.27
CA CYS A 55 -7.26 1.98 -1.08
C CYS A 55 -7.31 0.85 -2.14
N PRO A 56 -8.50 0.43 -2.60
CA PRO A 56 -8.66 -0.75 -3.48
C PRO A 56 -7.92 -0.65 -4.82
N SER A 57 -7.88 0.57 -5.38
CA SER A 57 -7.25 0.85 -6.68
C SER A 57 -5.73 1.02 -6.60
N TYR A 58 -5.12 0.88 -5.41
CA TYR A 58 -3.68 1.05 -5.22
C TYR A 58 -2.94 -0.29 -5.11
N TYR A 59 -1.64 -0.25 -5.37
CA TYR A 59 -0.76 -1.38 -5.11
C TYR A 59 -0.50 -1.48 -3.61
N SER A 60 -0.86 -2.61 -3.01
CA SER A 60 -0.73 -2.86 -1.57
C SER A 60 0.52 -3.67 -1.17
N TYR A 61 1.15 -4.35 -2.13
CA TYR A 61 2.42 -5.06 -1.99
C TYR A 61 3.08 -5.23 -3.37
N ALA A 62 4.30 -5.76 -3.44
CA ALA A 62 5.12 -5.73 -4.65
C ALA A 62 4.52 -6.43 -5.89
N TYR A 63 3.69 -7.46 -5.69
CA TYR A 63 3.01 -8.17 -6.78
C TYR A 63 1.48 -8.03 -6.73
N ASP A 64 0.98 -6.95 -6.12
CA ASP A 64 -0.43 -6.59 -6.26
C ASP A 64 -0.72 -6.15 -7.69
N THR A 65 -1.94 -6.40 -8.15
CA THR A 65 -2.44 -5.93 -9.44
C THR A 65 -3.83 -5.32 -9.23
N PRO A 66 -3.93 -4.06 -8.77
CA PRO A 66 -5.21 -3.38 -8.60
C PRO A 66 -5.92 -3.23 -9.95
N PRO A 67 -7.19 -3.66 -10.08
CA PRO A 67 -8.04 -3.18 -11.15
C PRO A 67 -8.57 -1.77 -10.80
N PRO A 68 -8.67 -0.84 -11.77
CA PRO A 68 -8.14 -0.93 -13.13
C PRO A 68 -6.62 -0.64 -13.16
N LEU A 69 -5.86 -1.45 -13.92
CA LEU A 69 -4.51 -1.09 -14.32
C LEU A 69 -4.61 -0.05 -15.44
N VAL A 70 -4.60 1.22 -15.06
CA VAL A 70 -4.74 2.32 -16.01
C VAL A 70 -3.41 2.54 -16.73
N THR A 71 -3.38 2.21 -18.01
CA THR A 71 -2.31 2.63 -18.93
C THR A 71 -2.88 3.66 -19.88
N CYS A 72 -2.28 4.86 -19.88
CA CYS A 72 -2.78 6.03 -20.59
C CYS A 72 -1.63 6.68 -21.36
N SER A 73 -1.88 7.09 -22.60
CA SER A 73 -1.00 8.03 -23.31
C SER A 73 -1.51 9.44 -23.06
N ALA A 74 -0.75 10.23 -22.31
CA ALA A 74 -1.12 11.59 -21.97
C ALA A 74 -0.02 12.57 -22.37
N LYS A 75 -0.42 13.79 -22.74
CA LYS A 75 0.52 14.90 -22.94
C LYS A 75 0.98 15.50 -21.61
N GLU A 76 0.16 15.38 -20.57
CA GLU A 76 0.40 15.91 -19.23
C GLU A 76 -0.25 14.99 -18.17
N TYR A 77 0.36 14.94 -16.98
CA TYR A 77 -0.19 14.28 -15.79
C TYR A 77 -0.36 15.29 -14.67
N ILE A 78 -1.52 15.29 -14.01
CA ILE A 78 -1.81 16.15 -12.86
C ILE A 78 -1.79 15.28 -11.60
N ILE A 79 -0.95 15.65 -10.63
CA ILE A 79 -0.87 15.00 -9.32
C ILE A 79 -1.47 15.92 -8.27
N THR A 80 -2.60 15.52 -7.70
CA THR A 80 -3.30 16.28 -6.65
C THR A 80 -3.10 15.60 -5.31
N PHE A 81 -2.57 16.34 -4.33
CA PHE A 81 -2.50 15.88 -2.94
C PHE A 81 -3.81 16.19 -2.21
N CYS A 82 -4.32 15.21 -1.46
CA CYS A 82 -5.59 15.32 -0.74
C CYS A 82 -6.79 15.71 -1.63
N PRO A 83 -7.08 14.99 -2.72
CA PRO A 83 -8.23 15.30 -3.56
C PRO A 83 -9.53 15.06 -2.79
N SER A 84 -10.56 15.86 -3.09
CA SER A 84 -11.85 15.87 -2.40
C SER A 84 -12.62 14.54 -2.45
N ASN A 85 -12.32 13.66 -3.41
CA ASN A 85 -13.03 12.39 -3.63
C ASN A 85 -12.17 11.15 -3.34
N TRP A 86 -11.13 11.26 -2.49
CA TRP A 86 -10.28 10.11 -2.18
C TRP A 86 -11.06 9.01 -1.44
N GLY A 87 -11.36 7.89 -2.11
CA GLY A 87 -11.90 6.69 -1.48
C GLY A 87 -13.41 6.66 -1.21
N HIS A 88 -14.17 7.69 -1.62
CA HIS A 88 -15.63 7.55 -1.75
C HIS A 88 -15.92 7.02 -3.15
N SER A 89 -16.46 5.80 -3.23
CA SER A 89 -17.20 5.37 -4.41
C SER A 89 -18.24 6.44 -4.72
N SER A 90 -18.09 7.12 -5.86
CA SER A 90 -19.16 7.90 -6.45
C SER A 90 -20.33 6.96 -6.68
N THR A 91 -21.33 7.00 -5.81
CA THR A 91 -22.68 6.53 -6.13
C THR A 91 -23.35 7.59 -6.99
#